data_AF-A0AAE1HRU8-F1
#
_entry.id   AF-A0AAE1HRU8-F1
#
_cell.length_a   1.000
_cell.length_b   1.000
_cell.length_c   1.000
_cell.angle_alpha   90.00
_cell.angle_beta   90.00
_cell.angle_gamma   90.00
#
_symmetry.space_group_name_H-M   'P 1'
#
loop_
_entity.id
_entity.type
_entity.pdbx_description
1 polymer ?
#
loop_
_entity_poly.entity_id
_entity_poly.type
_entity_poly.pdbx_seq_one_letter_code
_entity_poly.pdbx_strand_id
1 'polypeptide(L)'
;MGHASFLPATEDPDCANFLADRRNTILACREHTRGDYRQMLELCAIILGDNPFKPAAVKFRPPIAITSARFMGRIIYYLTIHMFALTGEFEVEKEKLANIKKVNMFVLSSYLKSWYTAGKAASAPATDLRLLKDIVGYTHSPEVAEIASSVFKNLLWYLHRVCVGFAYFDEDISVEEKREMVARLQVSPPSKVSPWKETLAAGKNTSCLAEGRLPLVFL
;
A
#
# COMPACT_ATOMS: atom_id res chain seq x y z
N MET A 1 16.65 -27.71 23.05
CA MET A 1 15.49 -26.94 22.56
C MET A 1 15.80 -26.60 21.12
N GLY A 2 15.14 -27.24 20.16
CA GLY A 2 15.33 -26.90 18.75
C GLY A 2 14.70 -25.53 18.51
N HIS A 3 15.50 -24.55 18.06
CA HIS A 3 14.93 -23.32 17.52
C HIS A 3 14.01 -23.72 16.36
N ALA A 4 12.73 -23.35 16.44
CA ALA A 4 11.84 -23.47 15.29
C ALA A 4 12.50 -22.71 14.13
N SER A 5 12.76 -23.41 13.03
CA SER A 5 13.27 -22.78 11.82
C SER A 5 12.28 -21.74 11.36
N PHE A 6 12.73 -20.50 11.16
CA PHE A 6 11.89 -19.44 10.60
C PHE A 6 11.28 -19.90 9.28
N LEU A 7 9.95 -19.98 9.23
CA LEU A 7 9.20 -20.31 8.02
C LEU A 7 8.70 -19.00 7.41
N PRO A 8 9.29 -18.53 6.29
CA PRO A 8 8.83 -17.30 5.67
C PRO A 8 7.44 -17.43 5.06
N ALA A 9 6.74 -16.31 4.88
CA ALA A 9 5.42 -16.32 4.21
C ALA A 9 5.50 -16.79 2.74
N THR A 10 6.70 -16.91 2.17
CA THR A 10 6.94 -17.56 0.88
C THR A 10 6.82 -19.09 0.91
N GLU A 11 6.66 -19.70 2.08
CA GLU A 11 6.34 -21.13 2.21
C GLU A 11 4.84 -21.41 2.09
N ASP A 12 4.00 -20.37 2.20
CA ASP A 12 2.61 -20.43 1.80
C ASP A 12 2.55 -20.28 0.26
N PRO A 13 2.19 -21.34 -0.49
CA PRO A 13 2.29 -21.34 -1.95
C PRO A 13 1.45 -20.23 -2.60
N ASP A 14 0.30 -19.92 -2.01
CA ASP A 14 -0.61 -18.88 -2.51
C ASP A 14 0.01 -17.50 -2.32
N CYS A 15 0.66 -17.27 -1.17
CA CYS A 15 1.34 -16.01 -0.87
C CYS A 15 2.60 -15.82 -1.73
N ALA A 16 3.38 -16.89 -1.92
CA ALA A 16 4.61 -16.85 -2.70
C ALA A 16 4.33 -16.51 -4.17
N ASN A 17 3.31 -17.15 -4.76
CA ASN A 17 2.90 -16.89 -6.14
C ASN A 17 2.35 -15.48 -6.30
N PHE A 18 1.53 -15.01 -5.36
CA PHE A 18 0.90 -13.69 -5.43
C PHE A 18 1.90 -12.52 -5.28
N LEU A 19 3.00 -12.73 -4.54
CA LEU A 19 3.99 -11.69 -4.27
C LEU A 19 5.27 -11.81 -5.11
N ALA A 20 5.38 -12.82 -5.98
CA ALA A 20 6.60 -13.10 -6.74
C ALA A 20 7.04 -11.91 -7.62
N ASP A 21 6.08 -11.23 -8.24
CA ASP A 21 6.27 -10.03 -9.08
C ASP A 21 6.79 -8.83 -8.26
N ARG A 22 6.32 -8.67 -7.03
CA ARG A 22 6.60 -7.53 -6.14
C ARG A 22 7.76 -7.77 -5.21
N ARG A 23 8.15 -9.03 -4.97
CA ARG A 23 9.19 -9.43 -4.02
C ARG A 23 10.49 -8.65 -4.25
N ASN A 24 11.00 -8.64 -5.47
CA ASN A 24 12.27 -7.98 -5.79
C ASN A 24 12.22 -6.47 -5.59
N THR A 25 11.10 -5.83 -5.93
CA THR A 25 10.90 -4.39 -5.70
C THR A 25 10.88 -4.07 -4.21
N ILE A 26 10.18 -4.86 -3.41
CA ILE A 26 10.10 -4.66 -1.96
C ILE A 26 11.47 -4.86 -1.31
N LEU A 27 12.21 -5.89 -1.72
CA LEU A 27 13.55 -6.18 -1.20
C LEU A 27 14.59 -5.12 -1.58
N ALA A 28 14.39 -4.39 -2.68
CA ALA A 28 15.26 -3.30 -3.09
C ALA A 28 15.05 -2.00 -2.29
N CYS A 29 13.87 -1.79 -1.71
CA CYS A 29 13.48 -0.52 -1.07
C CYS A 29 13.69 -0.48 0.45
N ARG A 30 14.75 -1.08 1.00
CA ARG A 30 14.92 -1.25 2.46
C ARG A 30 15.34 -0.02 3.24
N GLU A 31 15.90 0.97 2.56
CA GLU A 31 16.45 2.14 3.22
C GLU A 31 15.43 3.28 3.19
N HIS A 32 15.16 3.83 4.36
CA HIS A 32 14.34 5.03 4.50
C HIS A 32 14.83 5.85 5.69
N THR A 33 14.84 7.18 5.55
CA THR A 33 15.30 8.12 6.60
C THR A 33 14.38 8.11 7.82
N ARG A 34 13.07 7.93 7.60
CA ARG A 34 12.05 7.78 8.65
C ARG A 34 12.04 6.37 9.25
N GLY A 35 12.25 6.29 10.58
CA GLY A 35 12.36 5.03 11.31
C GLY A 35 11.16 4.09 11.20
N ASP A 36 9.93 4.60 11.28
CA ASP A 36 8.73 3.75 11.19
C ASP A 36 8.59 3.08 9.81
N TYR A 37 9.01 3.79 8.76
CA TYR A 37 8.93 3.31 7.37
C TYR A 37 9.97 2.22 7.16
N ARG A 38 11.17 2.46 7.65
CA ARG A 38 12.23 1.46 7.69
C ARG A 38 11.80 0.19 8.43
N GLN A 39 11.20 0.32 9.62
CA GLN A 39 10.73 -0.84 10.39
C GLN A 39 9.68 -1.66 9.61
N MET A 40 8.73 -1.01 8.95
CA MET A 40 7.74 -1.68 8.11
C MET A 40 8.41 -2.42 6.94
N LEU A 41 9.36 -1.77 6.24
CA LEU A 41 10.10 -2.37 5.12
C LEU A 41 10.93 -3.59 5.56
N GLU A 42 11.60 -3.49 6.71
CA GLU A 42 12.34 -4.58 7.32
C GLU A 42 11.42 -5.76 7.68
N LEU A 43 10.27 -5.51 8.33
CA LEU A 43 9.27 -6.53 8.63
C LEU A 43 8.73 -7.20 7.36
N CYS A 44 8.39 -6.42 6.34
CA CYS A 44 7.93 -6.93 5.05
C CYS A 44 8.98 -7.81 4.37
N ALA A 45 10.26 -7.40 4.40
CA ALA A 45 11.36 -8.20 3.84
C ALA A 45 11.52 -9.54 4.56
N ILE A 46 11.45 -9.54 5.90
CA ILE A 46 11.50 -10.76 6.72
C ILE A 46 10.35 -11.69 6.34
N ILE A 47 9.12 -11.19 6.32
CA ILE A 47 7.93 -11.96 5.96
C ILE A 47 8.08 -12.57 4.55
N LEU A 48 8.68 -11.86 3.60
CA LEU A 48 8.97 -12.34 2.24
C LEU A 48 10.15 -13.33 2.15
N GLY A 49 10.66 -13.81 3.27
CA GLY A 49 11.74 -14.80 3.31
C GLY A 49 13.11 -14.26 2.96
N ASP A 50 13.30 -12.95 3.10
CA ASP A 50 14.66 -12.47 3.23
C ASP A 50 15.22 -12.82 4.60
N ASN A 51 16.47 -13.25 4.63
CA ASN A 51 17.08 -13.75 5.84
C ASN A 51 17.32 -12.58 6.83
N PRO A 52 16.69 -12.57 8.01
CA PRO A 52 16.87 -11.53 9.03
C PRO A 52 18.29 -11.45 9.59
N PHE A 53 19.15 -12.45 9.32
CA PHE A 53 20.46 -12.62 9.97
C PHE A 53 21.65 -12.07 9.17
N LYS A 54 21.51 -10.94 8.48
CA LYS A 54 22.67 -10.06 8.34
C LYS A 54 22.88 -9.39 9.71
N PRO A 55 24.06 -9.52 10.35
CA PRO A 55 24.29 -9.18 11.76
C PRO A 55 24.22 -7.68 12.13
N ALA A 56 23.64 -6.84 11.27
CA ALA A 56 23.16 -5.51 11.66
C ALA A 56 21.73 -5.66 12.21
N ALA A 57 21.66 -6.13 13.46
CA ALA A 57 20.46 -6.48 14.22
C ALA A 57 19.22 -5.63 13.89
N VAL A 58 18.19 -6.27 13.35
CA VAL A 58 16.83 -5.69 13.30
C VAL A 58 16.42 -5.37 14.74
N LYS A 59 16.43 -4.10 15.10
CA LYS A 59 16.06 -3.64 16.44
C LYS A 59 14.55 -3.44 16.47
N PHE A 60 13.83 -4.41 17.01
CA PHE A 60 12.41 -4.23 17.31
C PHE A 60 12.26 -3.11 18.34
N ARG A 61 11.62 -2.02 17.92
CA ARG A 61 11.19 -0.98 18.84
C ARG A 61 9.86 -1.42 19.45
N PRO A 62 9.61 -1.14 20.74
CA PRO A 62 8.31 -1.38 21.32
C PRO A 62 7.24 -0.66 20.47
N PRO A 63 6.08 -1.30 20.24
CA PRO A 63 5.03 -0.69 19.46
C PRO A 63 4.69 0.68 20.05
N ILE A 64 4.88 1.73 19.24
CA ILE A 64 4.53 3.10 19.62
C ILE A 64 3.01 3.14 19.87
N ALA A 65 2.56 4.01 20.78
CA ALA A 65 1.15 4.19 21.08
C ALA A 65 0.27 4.15 19.82
N ILE A 66 -0.56 3.11 19.72
CA ILE A 66 -1.50 2.89 18.62
C ILE A 66 -2.68 3.86 18.83
N THR A 67 -2.52 5.12 18.43
CA THR A 67 -3.65 6.05 18.37
C THR A 67 -4.48 5.77 17.12
N SER A 68 -5.79 6.01 17.18
CA SER A 68 -6.71 5.88 16.04
C SER A 68 -6.27 6.72 14.82
N ALA A 69 -5.51 7.79 15.04
CA ALA A 69 -5.01 8.69 14.01
C ALA A 69 -3.85 8.11 13.18
N ARG A 70 -3.24 6.99 13.57
CA ARG A 70 -2.07 6.41 12.88
C ARG A 70 -2.35 4.99 12.40
N PHE A 71 -3.08 4.87 11.29
CA PHE A 71 -3.33 3.60 10.60
C PHE A 71 -2.05 2.74 10.41
N MET A 72 -0.90 3.39 10.16
CA MET A 72 0.39 2.72 10.06
C MET A 72 0.80 1.94 11.32
N GLY A 73 0.54 2.47 12.52
CA GLY A 73 0.92 1.79 13.76
C GLY A 73 0.22 0.43 13.90
N ARG A 74 -1.02 0.34 13.41
CA ARG A 74 -1.76 -0.94 13.35
C ARG A 74 -1.16 -1.90 12.34
N ILE A 75 -0.71 -1.41 11.19
CA ILE A 75 -0.05 -2.23 10.17
C ILE A 75 1.26 -2.82 10.70
N ILE A 76 2.13 -2.00 11.31
CA ILE A 76 3.38 -2.49 11.93
C ILE A 76 3.07 -3.56 12.98
N TYR A 77 2.04 -3.35 13.79
CA TYR A 77 1.59 -4.32 14.79
C TYR A 77 1.14 -5.64 14.16
N TYR A 78 0.29 -5.62 13.12
CA TYR A 78 -0.17 -6.83 12.42
C TYR A 78 0.95 -7.56 11.69
N LEU A 79 1.90 -6.84 11.09
CA LEU A 79 3.10 -7.44 10.49
C LEU A 79 3.98 -8.11 11.55
N THR A 80 4.14 -7.46 12.70
CA THR A 80 4.93 -7.99 13.83
C THR A 80 4.31 -9.26 14.39
N ILE A 81 2.99 -9.28 14.63
CA ILE A 81 2.29 -10.50 15.09
C ILE A 81 2.45 -11.63 14.08
N HIS A 82 2.25 -11.36 12.80
CA HIS A 82 2.39 -12.38 11.77
C HIS A 82 3.79 -12.96 11.73
N MET A 83 4.82 -12.12 11.84
CA MET A 83 6.21 -12.56 11.91
C MET A 83 6.46 -13.48 13.13
N PHE A 84 6.02 -13.09 14.34
CA PHE A 84 6.19 -13.94 15.52
C PHE A 84 5.36 -15.23 15.50
N ALA A 85 4.21 -15.21 14.84
CA ALA A 85 3.43 -16.42 14.61
C ALA A 85 4.15 -17.37 13.64
N LEU A 86 4.87 -16.84 12.63
CA LEU A 86 5.68 -17.63 11.70
C LEU A 86 6.94 -18.23 12.35
N THR A 87 7.52 -17.56 13.36
CA THR A 87 8.66 -18.11 14.12
C THR A 87 8.25 -19.15 15.16
N GLY A 88 6.95 -19.35 15.40
CA GLY A 88 6.44 -20.23 16.46
C GLY A 88 6.64 -19.68 17.89
N GLU A 89 7.07 -18.42 18.03
CA GLU A 89 7.34 -17.77 19.32
C GLU A 89 6.07 -17.16 19.93
N PHE A 90 5.00 -17.04 19.15
CA PHE A 90 3.74 -16.45 19.59
C PHE A 90 2.53 -17.22 19.06
N GLU A 91 1.77 -17.82 19.97
CA GLU A 91 0.54 -18.53 19.63
C GLU A 91 -0.60 -17.54 19.39
N VAL A 92 -1.17 -17.59 18.18
CA VAL A 92 -2.34 -16.82 17.79
C VAL A 92 -3.43 -17.80 17.39
N GLU A 93 -4.65 -17.52 17.85
CA GLU A 93 -5.84 -18.24 17.41
C GLU A 93 -5.92 -18.30 15.88
N LYS A 94 -6.20 -19.48 15.32
CA LYS A 94 -6.11 -19.74 13.87
C LYS A 94 -6.94 -18.74 13.04
N GLU A 95 -8.14 -18.40 13.51
CA GLU A 95 -9.01 -17.44 12.82
C GLU A 95 -8.43 -16.02 12.83
N LYS A 96 -7.91 -15.57 13.98
CA LYS A 96 -7.24 -14.26 14.08
C LYS A 96 -6.02 -14.18 13.19
N LEU A 97 -5.22 -15.26 13.15
CA LEU A 97 -4.04 -15.33 12.30
C LEU A 97 -4.42 -15.28 10.82
N ALA A 98 -5.49 -15.97 10.41
CA ALA A 98 -5.99 -15.92 9.03
C ALA A 98 -6.41 -14.49 8.63
N ASN A 99 -7.10 -13.77 9.51
CA ASN A 99 -7.49 -12.37 9.25
C ASN A 99 -6.27 -11.44 9.19
N ILE A 100 -5.29 -11.62 10.07
CA ILE A 100 -4.02 -10.88 10.04
C ILE A 100 -3.27 -11.14 8.73
N LYS A 101 -3.23 -12.40 8.26
CA LYS A 101 -2.64 -12.78 6.97
C LYS A 101 -3.30 -12.03 5.82
N LYS A 102 -4.63 -12.02 5.73
CA LYS A 102 -5.37 -11.28 4.68
C LYS A 102 -4.97 -9.79 4.64
N VAL A 103 -4.90 -9.15 5.81
CA VAL A 103 -4.50 -7.73 5.93
C VAL A 103 -3.04 -7.53 5.51
N ASN A 104 -2.13 -8.37 5.98
CA ASN A 104 -0.71 -8.25 5.63
C ASN A 104 -0.47 -8.50 4.13
N MET A 105 -1.22 -9.40 3.50
CA MET A 105 -1.18 -9.63 2.05
C MET A 105 -1.61 -8.39 1.27
N PHE A 106 -2.69 -7.73 1.69
CA PHE A 106 -3.09 -6.44 1.12
C PHE A 106 -2.01 -5.36 1.31
N VAL A 107 -1.40 -5.31 2.49
CA VAL A 107 -0.34 -4.34 2.79
C VAL A 107 0.87 -4.55 1.88
N LEU A 108 1.37 -5.78 1.79
CA LEU A 108 2.54 -6.14 0.99
C LEU A 108 2.32 -5.89 -0.50
N SER A 109 1.10 -6.12 -0.98
CA SER A 109 0.77 -5.99 -2.39
C SER A 109 0.44 -4.56 -2.78
N SER A 110 -0.55 -3.93 -2.15
CA SER A 110 -1.14 -2.68 -2.66
C SER A 110 -0.73 -1.43 -1.88
N TYR A 111 -0.52 -1.53 -0.56
CA TYR A 111 -0.32 -0.34 0.28
C TYR A 111 1.14 0.07 0.45
N LEU A 112 2.05 -0.89 0.56
CA LEU A 112 3.44 -0.66 0.94
C LEU A 112 4.13 0.38 0.04
N LYS A 113 3.97 0.26 -1.28
CA LYS A 113 4.57 1.17 -2.27
C LYS A 113 4.16 2.61 -2.05
N SER A 114 2.86 2.84 -1.99
CA SER A 114 2.28 4.18 -1.84
C SER A 114 2.69 4.84 -0.54
N TRP A 115 3.01 4.04 0.47
CA TRP A 115 3.42 4.53 1.77
C TRP A 115 4.88 4.98 1.83
N TYR A 116 5.84 4.16 1.41
CA TYR A 116 7.26 4.55 1.50
C TYR A 116 7.62 5.66 0.51
N THR A 117 6.82 5.89 -0.53
CA THR A 117 6.99 7.02 -1.47
C THR A 117 6.26 8.30 -1.03
N ALA A 118 5.52 8.29 0.08
CA ALA A 118 4.70 9.42 0.53
C ALA A 118 5.50 10.69 0.86
N GLY A 119 6.82 10.61 0.97
CA GLY A 119 7.69 11.77 1.20
C GLY A 119 7.81 12.74 0.02
N LYS A 120 7.46 12.33 -1.21
CA LYS A 120 7.55 13.17 -2.42
C LYS A 120 6.19 13.77 -2.74
N ALA A 121 5.97 15.03 -2.33
CA ALA A 121 4.71 15.74 -2.53
C ALA A 121 4.29 15.82 -4.01
N ALA A 122 5.25 16.04 -4.92
CA ALA A 122 4.99 16.05 -6.36
C ALA A 122 4.36 14.75 -6.88
N SER A 123 4.79 13.61 -6.34
CA SER A 123 4.29 12.28 -6.72
C SER A 123 3.06 11.84 -5.94
N ALA A 124 2.59 12.61 -4.96
CA ALA A 124 1.45 12.23 -4.14
C ALA A 124 0.17 11.99 -4.96
N PRO A 125 -0.21 12.81 -5.95
CA PRO A 125 -1.39 12.54 -6.78
C PRO A 125 -1.28 11.23 -7.57
N ALA A 126 -0.13 11.00 -8.23
CA ALA A 126 0.12 9.77 -8.98
C ALA A 126 0.08 8.54 -8.08
N THR A 127 0.63 8.68 -6.88
CA THR A 127 0.70 7.62 -5.87
C THR A 127 -0.68 7.27 -5.33
N ASP A 128 -1.49 8.26 -4.96
CA ASP A 128 -2.87 8.04 -4.50
C ASP A 128 -3.72 7.37 -5.59
N LEU A 129 -3.58 7.80 -6.84
CA LEU A 129 -4.31 7.21 -7.96
C LEU A 129 -3.89 5.75 -8.22
N ARG A 130 -2.59 5.47 -8.12
CA ARG A 130 -2.07 4.10 -8.24
C ARG A 130 -2.59 3.23 -7.10
N LEU A 131 -2.57 3.72 -5.87
CA LEU A 131 -3.13 3.01 -4.71
C LEU A 131 -4.60 2.63 -4.94
N LEU A 132 -5.41 3.54 -5.49
CA LEU A 132 -6.80 3.23 -5.81
C LEU A 132 -6.95 2.12 -6.82
N LYS A 133 -6.15 2.14 -7.90
CA LYS A 133 -6.14 1.05 -8.88
C LYS A 133 -5.73 -0.26 -8.24
N ASP A 134 -4.70 -0.23 -7.39
CA ASP A 134 -4.18 -1.41 -6.69
C ASP A 134 -5.20 -1.97 -5.69
N ILE A 135 -6.05 -1.13 -5.09
CA ILE A 135 -7.16 -1.56 -4.22
C ILE A 135 -8.30 -2.16 -5.06
N VAL A 136 -8.71 -1.50 -6.14
CA VAL A 136 -9.82 -1.96 -6.99
C VAL A 136 -9.46 -3.25 -7.74
N GLY A 137 -8.20 -3.40 -8.15
CA GLY A 137 -7.67 -4.61 -8.78
C GLY A 137 -7.27 -5.71 -7.79
N TYR A 138 -7.43 -5.51 -6.48
CA TYR A 138 -7.05 -6.51 -5.48
C TYR A 138 -8.06 -7.65 -5.42
N THR A 139 -7.69 -8.80 -5.98
CA THR A 139 -8.58 -9.99 -6.07
C THR A 139 -8.35 -11.02 -4.97
N HIS A 140 -7.22 -10.97 -4.25
CA HIS A 140 -6.84 -12.01 -3.29
C HIS A 140 -7.77 -12.06 -2.06
N SER A 141 -8.32 -10.92 -1.63
CA SER A 141 -9.38 -10.90 -0.61
C SER A 141 -10.37 -9.76 -0.89
N PRO A 142 -11.53 -10.07 -1.52
CA PRO A 142 -12.54 -9.07 -1.86
C PRO A 142 -13.07 -8.30 -0.65
N GLU A 143 -13.23 -8.99 0.48
CA GLU A 143 -13.60 -8.39 1.77
C GLU A 143 -12.63 -7.27 2.18
N VAL A 144 -11.32 -7.55 2.09
CA VAL A 144 -10.29 -6.54 2.40
C VAL A 144 -10.28 -5.42 1.36
N ALA A 145 -10.47 -5.73 0.07
CA ALA A 145 -10.57 -4.70 -0.98
C ALA A 145 -11.74 -3.74 -0.74
N GLU A 146 -12.90 -4.26 -0.33
CA GLU A 146 -14.11 -3.48 -0.06
C GLU A 146 -13.91 -2.56 1.15
N ILE A 147 -13.40 -3.12 2.27
CA ILE A 147 -13.09 -2.34 3.47
C ILE A 147 -12.03 -1.29 3.16
N ALA A 148 -10.94 -1.66 2.50
CA ALA A 148 -9.88 -0.74 2.10
C ALA A 148 -10.44 0.38 1.20
N SER A 149 -11.28 0.04 0.22
CA SER A 149 -11.96 1.04 -0.62
C SER A 149 -12.78 2.02 0.21
N SER A 150 -13.51 1.53 1.22
CA SER A 150 -14.32 2.38 2.11
C SER A 150 -13.46 3.35 2.94
N VAL A 151 -12.31 2.89 3.43
CA VAL A 151 -11.36 3.67 4.23
C VAL A 151 -10.63 4.69 3.35
N PHE A 152 -10.03 4.23 2.25
CA PHE A 152 -9.18 5.05 1.40
C PHE A 152 -9.95 6.08 0.61
N LYS A 153 -11.24 5.88 0.31
CA LYS A 153 -12.12 6.94 -0.21
C LYS A 153 -11.97 8.23 0.60
N ASN A 154 -11.81 8.18 1.92
CA ASN A 154 -11.71 9.39 2.74
C ASN A 154 -10.29 9.98 2.84
N LEU A 155 -9.28 9.30 2.28
CA LEU A 155 -7.86 9.64 2.39
C LEU A 155 -7.24 10.18 1.09
N LEU A 156 -8.03 10.40 0.04
CA LEU A 156 -7.59 10.87 -1.29
C LEU A 156 -7.42 12.39 -1.37
N TRP A 157 -6.73 12.98 -0.41
CA TRP A 157 -6.56 14.43 -0.33
C TRP A 157 -5.78 14.98 -1.52
N TYR A 158 -4.85 14.20 -2.10
CA TYR A 158 -4.05 14.65 -3.24
C TYR A 158 -4.75 14.48 -4.58
N LEU A 159 -5.85 13.72 -4.64
CA LEU A 159 -6.72 13.66 -5.82
C LEU A 159 -7.75 14.80 -5.87
N HIS A 160 -7.60 15.80 -5.00
CA HIS A 160 -8.36 17.04 -5.07
C HIS A 160 -7.86 17.95 -6.19
N ARG A 161 -8.76 18.70 -6.86
CA ARG A 161 -8.45 19.56 -8.04
C ARG A 161 -7.25 20.50 -7.86
N VAL A 162 -7.03 21.00 -6.65
CA VAL A 162 -5.88 21.88 -6.37
C VAL A 162 -4.60 21.07 -6.17
N CYS A 163 -4.70 19.97 -5.42
CA CYS A 163 -3.54 19.14 -5.06
C CYS A 163 -3.05 18.28 -6.22
N VAL A 164 -3.90 17.94 -7.19
CA VAL A 164 -3.48 17.26 -8.43
C VAL A 164 -2.48 18.11 -9.21
N GLY A 165 -2.45 19.43 -9.01
CA GLY A 165 -1.44 20.32 -9.58
C GLY A 165 -0.01 19.99 -9.14
N PHE A 166 0.19 19.30 -8.00
CA PHE A 166 1.51 18.83 -7.60
C PHE A 166 2.13 17.85 -8.62
N ALA A 167 1.30 17.09 -9.35
CA ALA A 167 1.78 16.16 -10.36
C ALA A 167 2.45 16.87 -11.55
N TYR A 168 2.24 18.17 -11.79
CA TYR A 168 2.99 18.89 -12.81
C TYR A 168 4.50 18.94 -12.52
N PHE A 169 4.87 18.90 -11.24
CA PHE A 169 6.25 18.89 -10.78
C PHE A 169 6.81 17.47 -10.63
N ASP A 170 6.03 16.43 -10.93
CA ASP A 170 6.54 15.07 -10.88
C ASP A 170 7.35 14.76 -12.15
N GLU A 171 8.63 14.44 -11.97
CA GLU A 171 9.52 14.01 -13.05
C GLU A 171 9.11 12.66 -13.63
N ASP A 172 8.39 11.84 -12.86
CA ASP A 172 7.95 10.50 -13.26
C ASP A 172 6.71 10.54 -14.18
N ILE A 173 6.11 11.72 -14.40
CA ILE A 173 4.96 11.92 -15.28
C ILE A 173 5.43 12.55 -16.59
N SER A 174 5.02 11.94 -17.70
CA SER A 174 5.40 12.40 -19.04
C SER A 174 4.84 13.80 -19.36
N VAL A 175 5.49 14.51 -20.27
CA VAL A 175 5.01 15.84 -20.72
C VAL A 175 3.67 15.71 -21.42
N GLU A 176 3.44 14.62 -22.13
CA GLU A 176 2.20 14.27 -22.82
C GLU A 176 1.05 14.11 -21.82
N GLU A 177 1.24 13.35 -20.74
CA GLU A 177 0.24 13.21 -19.67
C GLU A 177 -0.07 14.55 -18.99
N LYS A 178 0.97 15.36 -18.72
CA LYS A 178 0.78 16.71 -18.16
C LYS A 178 -0.04 17.61 -19.07
N ARG A 179 0.19 17.56 -20.39
CA ARG A 179 -0.60 18.31 -21.37
C ARG A 179 -2.05 17.84 -21.40
N GLU A 180 -2.29 16.53 -21.32
CA GLU A 180 -3.64 15.98 -21.27
C GLU A 180 -4.38 16.41 -19.99
N MET A 181 -3.70 16.43 -18.84
CA MET A 181 -4.25 16.96 -17.58
C MET A 181 -4.69 18.42 -17.73
N VAL A 182 -3.87 19.28 -18.33
CA VAL A 182 -4.22 20.70 -18.58
C VAL A 182 -5.42 20.84 -19.51
N ALA A 183 -5.46 20.07 -20.60
CA ALA A 183 -6.58 20.11 -21.54
C ALA A 183 -7.91 19.77 -20.86
N ARG A 184 -7.91 18.82 -19.93
CA ARG A 184 -9.15 18.41 -19.22
C ARG A 184 -9.61 19.44 -18.18
N LEU A 185 -8.69 20.16 -17.55
CA LEU A 185 -9.04 21.29 -16.68
C LEU A 185 -9.81 22.39 -17.41
N GLN A 186 -9.59 22.56 -18.72
CA GLN A 186 -10.28 23.58 -19.53
C GLN A 186 -11.69 23.18 -19.97
N VAL A 187 -11.98 21.88 -20.04
CA VAL A 187 -13.26 21.34 -20.56
C VAL A 187 -14.33 21.22 -19.48
N SER A 188 -13.94 21.08 -18.21
CA SER A 188 -14.88 20.86 -17.10
C SER A 188 -15.08 22.12 -16.26
N PRO A 189 -16.31 22.66 -16.11
CA PRO A 189 -16.55 23.74 -15.15
C PRO A 189 -16.20 23.27 -13.72
N PRO A 190 -15.83 24.18 -12.81
CA PRO A 190 -15.45 23.82 -11.45
C PRO A 190 -16.66 23.20 -10.71
N SER A 191 -16.72 21.86 -10.66
CA SER A 191 -17.63 21.13 -9.76
C SER A 191 -17.18 21.35 -8.32
N LYS A 192 -18.14 21.59 -7.42
CA LYS A 192 -17.92 21.66 -5.96
C LYS A 192 -17.55 20.30 -5.35
N VAL A 193 -17.67 19.21 -6.11
CA VAL A 193 -17.42 17.83 -5.69
C VAL A 193 -16.11 17.34 -6.30
N SER A 194 -15.33 16.59 -5.51
CA SER A 194 -14.08 15.98 -5.99
C SER A 194 -14.38 15.00 -7.14
N PRO A 195 -13.72 15.12 -8.30
CA PRO A 195 -14.04 14.33 -9.51
C PRO A 195 -13.97 12.79 -9.31
N TRP A 196 -13.09 12.31 -8.43
CA TRP A 196 -13.05 10.89 -8.07
C TRP A 196 -14.26 10.42 -7.25
N LYS A 197 -14.91 11.30 -6.46
CA LYS A 197 -16.15 10.98 -5.73
C LYS A 197 -17.30 10.79 -6.70
N GLU A 198 -17.38 11.64 -7.72
CA GLU A 198 -18.36 11.50 -8.81
C GLU A 198 -18.11 10.20 -9.59
N THR A 199 -16.84 9.89 -9.88
CA THR A 199 -16.42 8.67 -10.61
C THR A 199 -16.75 7.39 -9.84
N LEU A 200 -16.57 7.37 -8.51
CA LEU A 200 -16.92 6.24 -7.65
C LEU A 200 -18.43 6.13 -7.41
N ALA A 201 -19.14 7.26 -7.29
CA ALA A 201 -20.59 7.29 -7.09
C ALA A 201 -21.39 6.89 -8.33
N ALA A 202 -20.86 7.17 -9.53
CA ALA A 202 -21.55 6.88 -10.78
C ALA A 202 -21.55 5.38 -11.14
N GLY A 203 -20.79 4.52 -10.46
CA GLY A 203 -20.68 3.08 -10.75
C GLY A 203 -20.18 2.73 -12.16
N LYS A 204 -19.93 3.73 -13.01
CA LYS A 204 -19.70 3.60 -14.46
C LYS A 204 -18.24 3.35 -14.85
N ASN A 205 -17.29 3.42 -13.91
CA ASN A 205 -15.85 3.34 -14.18
C ASN A 205 -15.10 2.30 -13.32
N THR A 206 -15.79 1.36 -12.68
CA THR A 206 -15.11 0.25 -11.99
C THR A 206 -14.30 -0.60 -12.97
N SER A 207 -14.73 -0.73 -14.23
CA SER A 207 -13.96 -1.37 -15.31
C SER A 207 -12.69 -0.59 -15.65
N CYS A 208 -12.76 0.74 -15.79
CA CYS A 208 -11.59 1.58 -16.10
C CYS A 208 -10.55 1.60 -14.96
N LEU A 209 -11.02 1.53 -13.70
CA LEU A 209 -10.18 1.41 -12.49
C LEU A 209 -9.53 0.02 -12.41
N ALA A 210 -10.30 -1.05 -12.67
CA ALA A 210 -9.83 -2.43 -12.66
C ALA A 210 -8.85 -2.74 -13.81
N GLU A 211 -8.97 -2.06 -14.95
CA GLU A 211 -8.07 -2.21 -16.11
C GLU A 211 -6.79 -1.35 -15.99
N GLY A 212 -6.57 -0.67 -14.86
CA GLY A 212 -5.40 0.20 -14.67
C GLY A 212 -5.40 1.45 -15.56
N ARG A 213 -6.50 1.74 -16.26
CA ARG A 213 -6.62 2.78 -17.31
C ARG A 213 -7.18 4.13 -16.85
N LEU A 214 -7.17 4.47 -15.55
CA LEU A 214 -7.35 5.88 -15.14
C LEU A 214 -6.00 6.61 -15.07
N PRO A 215 -5.54 7.29 -16.11
CA PRO A 215 -4.50 8.29 -15.97
C PRO A 215 -4.97 9.43 -15.05
N LEU A 216 -4.03 10.18 -14.49
CA LEU A 216 -4.29 11.39 -13.68
C LEU A 216 -5.20 12.41 -14.37
N VAL A 217 -5.28 12.28 -15.69
CA VAL A 217 -6.15 13.00 -16.61
C VAL A 217 -7.65 12.82 -16.29
N PHE A 218 -8.06 11.78 -15.57
CA PHE A 218 -9.47 11.59 -15.15
C PHE A 218 -9.84 12.30 -13.84
N LEU A 219 -8.96 13.16 -13.31
CA LEU A 219 -9.18 13.98 -12.10
C LEU A 219 -9.32 15.47 -12.40
#